data_AF-A0A929NS81-F1
#
_entry.id   AF-A0A929NS81-F1
#
_cell.length_a   1.000
_cell.length_b   1.000
_cell.length_c   1.000
_cell.angle_alpha   90.00
_cell.angle_beta   90.00
_cell.angle_gamma   90.00
#
_symmetry.space_group_name_H-M   'P 1'
#
loop_
_entity.id
_entity.type
_entity.pdbx_description
1 polymer ?
#
loop_
_entity_poly.entity_id
_entity_poly.type
_entity_poly.pdbx_seq_one_letter_code
_entity_poly.pdbx_strand_id
1 'polypeptide(L)'
;MNIPEFIRSLPKAELHLHIEGSLEPEMLVELARRNKIEIPFASVEEVRAAYEFTELQDFLDIYYQGMGVLRETEDFKALTLAY
;
A
#
# COMPACT_ATOMS: atom_id res chain seq x y z
N MET A 1 -16.18 -5.64 -26.69
CA MET A 1 -15.52 -4.96 -25.56
C MET A 1 -16.60 -4.59 -24.56
N ASN A 2 -16.54 -5.09 -23.33
CA ASN A 2 -17.45 -4.68 -22.26
C ASN A 2 -17.00 -3.33 -21.65
N ILE A 3 -17.84 -2.71 -20.82
CA ILE A 3 -17.53 -1.40 -20.21
C ILE A 3 -16.19 -1.42 -19.43
N PRO A 4 -15.89 -2.42 -18.58
CA PRO A 4 -14.59 -2.49 -17.90
C PRO A 4 -13.37 -2.54 -18.84
N GLU A 5 -13.43 -3.33 -19.91
CA GLU A 5 -12.36 -3.40 -20.92
C GLU A 5 -12.16 -2.05 -21.61
N PHE A 6 -13.27 -1.38 -21.94
CA PHE A 6 -13.21 -0.05 -22.54
C PHE A 6 -12.55 0.97 -21.61
N ILE A 7 -12.97 1.05 -20.34
CA ILE A 7 -12.39 1.97 -19.33
C ILE A 7 -10.88 1.71 -19.15
N ARG A 8 -10.46 0.44 -19.07
CA ARG A 8 -9.04 0.08 -18.93
C ARG A 8 -8.22 0.53 -20.14
N SER A 9 -8.76 0.44 -21.35
CA SER A 9 -8.06 0.78 -22.60
C SER A 9 -7.78 2.28 -22.81
N LEU A 10 -8.47 3.17 -22.09
CA LEU A 10 -8.28 4.62 -22.24
C LEU A 10 -6.86 5.03 -21.80
N PRO A 11 -6.16 5.91 -22.54
CA PRO A 11 -4.95 6.54 -22.03
C PRO A 11 -5.31 7.46 -20.86
N LYS A 12 -4.55 7.38 -19.76
CA LYS A 12 -4.82 8.11 -18.52
C LYS A 12 -3.54 8.78 -18.03
N ALA A 13 -3.70 9.93 -17.40
CA ALA A 13 -2.68 10.53 -16.55
C ALA A 13 -3.24 10.59 -15.13
N GLU A 14 -2.46 10.14 -14.16
CA GLU A 14 -2.81 10.20 -12.74
C GLU A 14 -2.04 11.36 -12.11
N LEU A 15 -2.78 12.37 -11.62
CA LEU A 15 -2.21 13.64 -11.16
C LEU A 15 -2.22 13.78 -9.63
N HIS A 16 -2.90 12.87 -8.93
CA HIS A 16 -2.95 12.80 -7.48
C HIS A 16 -2.76 11.35 -7.06
N LEU A 17 -1.56 11.03 -6.60
CA LEU A 17 -1.21 9.74 -6.03
C LEU A 17 -0.20 9.98 -4.92
N HIS A 18 -0.36 9.26 -3.82
CA HIS A 18 0.66 9.09 -2.80
C HIS A 18 1.34 7.74 -3.06
N ILE A 19 2.65 7.72 -3.36
CA ILE A 19 3.38 6.48 -3.68
C ILE A 19 3.31 5.50 -2.50
N GLU A 20 3.40 6.02 -1.29
CA GLU A 20 3.25 5.25 -0.06
C GLU A 20 1.83 4.69 0.11
N GLY A 21 0.83 5.30 -0.53
CA GLY A 21 -0.53 4.80 -0.60
C GLY A 21 -0.72 3.64 -1.57
N SER A 22 0.29 3.32 -2.39
CA SER A 22 0.33 2.12 -3.24
C SER A 22 0.96 0.90 -2.54
N LEU A 23 1.31 1.02 -1.26
CA LEU A 23 1.89 -0.06 -0.48
C LEU A 23 0.82 -1.13 -0.17
N GLU A 24 0.81 -2.19 -0.97
CA GLU A 24 -0.10 -3.32 -0.77
C GLU A 24 0.21 -4.12 0.51
N PRO A 25 -0.81 -4.73 1.15
CA PRO A 25 -0.67 -5.54 2.36
C PRO A 25 0.42 -6.61 2.31
N GLU A 26 0.56 -7.31 1.17
CA GLU A 26 1.59 -8.34 0.97
C GLU A 26 2.99 -7.76 1.05
N MET A 27 3.20 -6.58 0.44
CA MET A 27 4.50 -5.90 0.49
C MET A 27 4.77 -5.35 1.89
N LEU A 28 3.76 -4.80 2.57
CA LEU A 28 3.88 -4.31 3.95
C LEU A 28 4.40 -5.41 4.88
N VAL A 29 3.78 -6.60 4.86
CA VAL A 29 4.18 -7.73 5.72
C VAL A 29 5.57 -8.25 5.37
N GLU A 30 5.90 -8.35 4.07
CA GLU A 30 7.23 -8.81 3.64
C GLU A 30 8.34 -7.83 4.03
N LEU A 31 8.12 -6.53 3.87
CA LEU A 31 9.06 -5.49 4.27
C LEU A 31 9.22 -5.42 5.79
N ALA A 32 8.14 -5.53 6.55
CA ALA A 32 8.20 -5.63 8.01
C ALA A 32 9.08 -6.79 8.46
N ARG A 33 8.88 -7.98 7.87
CA ARG A 33 9.67 -9.18 8.13
C ARG A 33 11.14 -9.00 7.74
N ARG A 34 11.41 -8.47 6.55
CA ARG A 34 12.77 -8.24 6.03
C ARG A 34 13.55 -7.26 6.91
N ASN A 35 12.91 -6.18 7.30
CA ASN A 35 13.52 -5.09 8.06
C ASN A 35 13.43 -5.30 9.59
N LYS A 36 12.85 -6.42 10.04
CA LYS A 36 12.67 -6.78 11.46
C LYS A 36 11.91 -5.72 12.25
N ILE A 37 10.83 -5.22 11.65
CA ILE A 37 9.95 -4.21 12.24
C ILE A 37 8.69 -4.91 12.71
N GLU A 38 8.36 -4.73 13.99
CA GLU A 38 7.09 -5.18 14.53
C GLU A 38 5.97 -4.27 14.02
N ILE A 39 4.94 -4.89 13.48
CA ILE A 39 3.70 -4.25 13.05
C ILE A 39 2.54 -4.87 13.82
N PRO A 40 1.41 -4.16 14.03
CA PRO A 40 0.29 -4.66 14.83
C PRO A 40 -0.56 -5.73 14.12
N PHE A 41 -0.06 -6.29 13.00
CA PHE A 41 -0.78 -7.25 12.16
C PHE A 41 0.05 -8.54 12.04
N ALA A 42 -0.57 -9.67 12.35
CA ALA A 42 0.06 -10.98 12.28
C ALA A 42 0.03 -11.58 10.87
N SER A 43 -0.84 -11.08 9.97
CA SER A 43 -0.98 -11.59 8.61
C SER A 43 -1.49 -10.55 7.61
N VAL A 44 -1.41 -10.88 6.32
CA VAL A 44 -1.96 -10.07 5.22
C VAL A 44 -3.48 -9.90 5.37
N GLU A 45 -4.18 -10.94 5.82
CA GLU A 45 -5.63 -10.92 6.06
C GLU A 45 -6.01 -9.92 7.16
N GLU A 46 -5.21 -9.82 8.23
CA GLU A 46 -5.44 -8.83 9.28
C GLU A 46 -5.21 -7.39 8.77
N VAL A 47 -4.18 -7.17 7.94
CA VAL A 47 -3.97 -5.85 7.30
C VAL A 47 -5.14 -5.48 6.41
N ARG A 48 -5.65 -6.43 5.60
CA ARG A 48 -6.82 -6.19 4.73
C ARG A 48 -8.08 -5.91 5.54
N ALA A 49 -8.30 -6.62 6.65
CA ALA A 49 -9.42 -6.38 7.54
C ALA A 49 -9.33 -4.99 8.23
N ALA A 50 -8.12 -4.47 8.43
CA ALA A 50 -7.90 -3.14 8.97
C ALA A 50 -8.22 -2.01 7.97
N TYR A 51 -8.40 -2.29 6.68
CA TYR A 51 -8.75 -1.29 5.65
C TYR A 51 -10.24 -0.94 5.64
N GLU A 52 -10.83 -0.78 6.82
CA GLU A 52 -12.17 -0.23 7.03
C GLU A 52 -12.03 1.09 7.79
N PHE A 53 -12.26 2.21 7.10
CA PHE A 53 -12.05 3.56 7.64
C PHE A 53 -13.37 4.30 7.81
N THR A 54 -13.55 4.98 8.94
CA THR A 54 -14.72 5.84 9.19
C THR A 54 -14.40 7.30 8.90
N GLU A 55 -13.15 7.71 9.13
CA GLU A 55 -12.66 9.05 8.83
C GLU A 55 -11.23 9.05 8.30
N LEU A 56 -10.76 10.23 7.90
CA LEU A 56 -9.40 10.41 7.39
C LEU A 56 -8.34 9.98 8.41
N GLN A 57 -8.57 10.21 9.70
CA GLN A 57 -7.60 9.87 10.74
C GLN A 57 -7.39 8.36 10.86
N ASP A 58 -8.45 7.55 10.78
CA ASP A 58 -8.36 6.08 10.79
C ASP A 58 -7.44 5.57 9.68
N PHE A 59 -7.59 6.12 8.48
CA PHE A 59 -6.73 5.82 7.34
C PHE A 59 -5.28 6.25 7.61
N LEU A 60 -5.09 7.48 8.07
CA LEU A 60 -3.75 8.04 8.30
C LEU A 60 -2.98 7.24 9.36
N ASP A 61 -3.64 6.75 10.39
CA ASP A 61 -3.00 5.94 11.44
C ASP A 61 -2.35 4.68 10.88
N ILE A 62 -3.06 3.95 10.00
CA ILE A 62 -2.53 2.75 9.33
C ILE A 62 -1.51 3.12 8.25
N TYR A 63 -1.76 4.20 7.51
CA TYR A 63 -0.84 4.70 6.48
C TYR A 63 0.55 5.05 7.06
N TYR A 64 0.61 5.77 8.18
CA TYR A 64 1.87 6.10 8.85
C TYR A 64 2.57 4.86 9.43
N GLN A 65 1.82 3.88 9.94
CA GLN A 65 2.39 2.60 10.38
C GLN A 65 3.01 1.83 9.20
N GLY A 66 2.32 1.79 8.05
CA GLY A 66 2.82 1.16 6.83
C GLY A 66 4.11 1.80 6.32
N MET A 67 4.18 3.14 6.29
CA MET A 67 5.43 3.84 5.94
C MET A 67 6.60 3.49 6.87
N GLY A 68 6.30 3.11 8.12
CA GLY A 68 7.30 2.66 9.08
C GLY A 68 8.13 1.46 8.62
N VAL A 69 7.66 0.66 7.65
CA VAL A 69 8.40 -0.51 7.14
C VAL A 69 9.41 -0.17 6.04
N LEU A 70 9.34 1.04 5.45
CA LEU A 70 10.24 1.53 4.41
C LEU A 70 11.51 2.13 5.04
N ARG A 71 12.64 1.43 4.95
CA ARG A 71 13.90 1.80 5.63
C ARG A 71 15.05 1.99 4.67
N GLU A 72 15.20 1.09 3.71
CA GLU A 72 16.34 1.03 2.79
C GLU A 72 15.95 1.53 1.41
N THR A 73 16.93 1.92 0.60
CA THR A 73 16.69 2.45 -0.76
C THR A 73 15.96 1.43 -1.64
N GLU A 74 16.25 0.14 -1.44
CA GLU A 74 15.63 -0.99 -2.12
C GLU A 74 14.13 -1.12 -1.81
N ASP A 75 13.68 -0.70 -0.62
CA ASP A 75 12.26 -0.71 -0.23
C ASP A 75 11.48 0.27 -1.10
N PHE A 76 11.96 1.52 -1.18
CA PHE A 76 11.33 2.58 -1.97
C PHE A 76 11.37 2.28 -3.47
N LYS A 77 12.47 1.69 -3.96
CA LYS A 77 12.58 1.23 -5.34
C LYS A 77 11.56 0.14 -5.64
N ALA A 78 11.41 -0.85 -4.76
CA ALA A 78 10.45 -1.93 -4.93
C ALA A 78 9.00 -1.40 -4.93
N LEU A 79 8.67 -0.50 -4.00
CA LEU A 79 7.36 0.14 -3.93
C LEU A 79 7.03 0.90 -5.23
N THR A 80 7.97 1.72 -5.70
CA THR A 80 7.76 2.55 -6.91
C THR A 80 7.61 1.71 -8.17
N LEU A 81 8.25 0.54 -8.25
CA LEU A 81 8.15 -0.37 -9.41
C LEU A 81 6.91 -1.28 -9.38
N ALA A 82 6.32 -1.47 -8.20
CA ALA A 82 5.11 -2.29 -8.03
C ALA A 82 3.83 -1.52 -8.38
N TYR A 83 3.89 -0.18 -8.29
CA TYR A 83 2.90 0.73 -8.85
C TYR A 83 2.97 0.75 -10.39
#